data_AF-A0A522C3C2-F1
#
_entry.id   AF-A0A522C3C2-F1
#
_cell.length_a   1.000
_cell.length_b   1.000
_cell.length_c   1.000
_cell.angle_alpha   90.00
_cell.angle_beta   90.00
_cell.angle_gamma   90.00
#
_symmetry.space_group_name_H-M   'P 1'
#
loop_
_entity.id
_entity.type
_entity.pdbx_description
1 polymer ?
#
loop_
_entity_poly.entity_id
_entity_poly.type
_entity_poly.pdbx_seq_one_letter_code
_entity_poly.pdbx_strand_id
1 'polypeptide(L)' 'HGIPPQQVVREVLLSHQARKQFVQVEELAALAVFLASDAAASMTATAIPMDGGWTQH' A
#
# COMPACT_ATOMS: atom_id res chain seq x y z
N HIS A 1 -7.78 10.07 -27.28
CA HIS A 1 -7.15 9.94 -25.95
C HIS A 1 -6.91 11.35 -25.40
N GLY A 2 -7.67 11.77 -24.38
CA GLY A 2 -7.71 13.18 -23.93
C GLY A 2 -7.92 13.33 -22.43
N ILE A 3 -7.51 12.32 -21.65
CA ILE A 3 -7.64 12.33 -20.19
C ILE A 3 -6.33 12.90 -19.62
N PRO A 4 -6.39 13.96 -18.80
CA PRO A 4 -5.23 14.49 -18.11
C PRO A 4 -4.53 13.40 -17.27
N PRO A 5 -3.19 13.37 -17.20
CA PRO A 5 -2.45 12.34 -16.46
C PRO A 5 -2.90 12.19 -15.00
N GLN A 6 -3.26 13.27 -14.34
CA GLN A 6 -3.75 13.29 -12.96
C GLN A 6 -5.09 12.55 -12.82
N GLN A 7 -5.95 12.68 -13.83
CA GLN A 7 -7.23 11.99 -13.88
C GLN A 7 -7.03 10.49 -14.14
N VAL A 8 -6.05 10.10 -14.98
CA VAL A 8 -5.67 8.68 -15.16
C VAL A 8 -5.15 8.08 -13.84
N VAL A 9 -4.31 8.80 -13.10
CA VAL A 9 -3.83 8.35 -11.79
C VAL A 9 -4.99 8.11 -10.83
N ARG A 10 -5.91 9.06 -10.73
CA ARG A 10 -7.04 8.97 -9.78
C ARG A 10 -8.07 7.92 -10.18
N GLU A 11 -8.46 7.88 -11.45
CA GLU A 11 -9.59 7.11 -11.96
C GLU A 11 -9.21 5.72 -12.45
N VAL A 12 -7.95 5.48 -12.80
CA VAL A 12 -7.48 4.17 -13.26
C VAL A 12 -6.60 3.52 -12.20
N LEU A 13 -5.48 4.15 -11.82
CA LEU A 13 -4.48 3.52 -10.94
C LEU A 13 -4.95 3.42 -9.48
N LEU A 14 -5.68 4.42 -8.99
CA LEU A 14 -6.13 4.51 -7.60
C LEU A 14 -7.60 4.07 -7.41
N SER A 15 -8.23 3.58 -8.47
CA SER A 15 -9.66 3.19 -8.48
C SER A 15 -10.01 2.16 -7.41
N HIS A 16 -9.16 1.17 -7.19
CA HIS A 16 -9.36 0.10 -6.19
C HIS A 16 -8.74 0.40 -4.82
N GLN A 17 -7.94 1.47 -4.69
CA GLN A 17 -7.41 1.89 -3.40
C GLN A 17 -8.41 2.78 -2.67
N ALA A 18 -8.88 2.35 -1.49
CA ALA A 18 -9.76 3.13 -0.63
C ALA A 18 -9.09 4.46 -0.20
N ARG A 19 -7.77 4.43 0.03
CA ARG A 19 -6.99 5.61 0.45
C ARG A 19 -6.79 6.65 -0.68
N LYS A 20 -7.04 6.28 -1.95
CA LYS A 20 -6.83 7.14 -3.14
C LYS A 20 -5.46 7.84 -3.17
N GLN A 21 -4.45 7.16 -2.64
CA GLN A 21 -3.07 7.60 -2.54
C GLN A 21 -2.18 6.39 -2.66
N PHE A 22 -1.11 6.51 -3.46
CA PHE A 22 -0.10 5.47 -3.55
C PHE A 22 0.50 5.19 -2.17
N VAL A 23 0.85 3.93 -1.96
CA VAL A 23 1.69 3.51 -0.85
C VAL A 23 3.10 4.04 -1.12
N GLN A 24 3.64 4.76 -0.16
CA GLN A 24 4.97 5.37 -0.26
C GLN A 24 6.05 4.37 0.13
N VAL A 25 7.25 4.57 -0.42
CA VAL A 25 8.41 3.71 -0.13
C VAL A 25 8.77 3.76 1.36
N GLU A 26 8.60 4.92 1.98
CA GLU A 26 8.87 5.16 3.39
C GLU A 26 7.91 4.38 4.29
N GLU A 27 6.66 4.19 3.87
CA GLU A 27 5.67 3.37 4.59
C GLU A 27 6.11 1.89 4.56
N LEU A 28 6.60 1.40 3.42
CA LEU A 28 7.15 0.03 3.30
C LEU A 28 8.44 -0.14 4.12
N ALA A 29 9.33 0.84 4.10
CA ALA A 29 10.56 0.83 4.88
C ALA A 29 10.28 0.79 6.39
N ALA A 30 9.29 1.56 6.85
CA ALA A 30 8.86 1.54 8.24
C ALA A 30 8.31 0.16 8.66
N LEU A 31 7.51 -0.49 7.82
CA LEU A 31 7.06 -1.86 8.07
C LEU A 31 8.24 -2.83 8.14
N ALA A 32 9.21 -2.74 7.22
CA ALA A 32 10.38 -3.60 7.22
C ALA A 32 11.21 -3.44 8.53
N VAL A 33 11.41 -2.21 8.98
CA VAL A 33 12.08 -1.91 10.25
C VAL A 33 11.31 -2.48 11.44
N PHE A 34 9.98 -2.33 11.45
CA PHE A 34 9.13 -2.92 12.49
C PHE A 34 9.26 -4.45 12.53
N LEU A 35 9.20 -5.12 11.37
CA LEU A 35 9.31 -6.58 11.28
C LEU A 35 10.69 -7.11 11.68
N ALA A 36 11.74 -6.29 11.56
CA ALA A 36 13.08 -6.63 12.01
C ALA A 36 13.31 -6.43 13.53
N SER A 37 12.32 -5.90 14.25
CA SER A 37 12.42 -5.62 15.69
C SER A 37 11.90 -6.75 16.58
N ASP A 38 12.28 -6.74 17.86
CA ASP A 38 11.79 -7.69 18.87
C ASP A 38 10.25 -7.67 19.02
N ALA A 39 9.61 -6.54 18.69
CA ALA A 39 8.15 -6.42 18.77
C ALA A 39 7.42 -7.35 17.78
N ALA A 40 8.10 -7.77 16.71
CA ALA A 40 7.56 -8.68 15.71
C ALA A 40 8.02 -10.13 15.87
N ALA A 41 8.65 -10.49 17.01
CA ALA A 41 9.32 -11.79 17.20
C ALA A 41 8.46 -13.03 16.89
N SER A 42 7.14 -12.94 17.10
CA SER A 42 6.19 -14.05 16.82
C SER A 42 5.40 -13.87 15.52
N MET A 43 5.66 -12.81 14.74
CA MET A 43 5.01 -12.55 13.47
C MET A 43 5.75 -13.31 12.36
N THR A 44 5.25 -14.50 12.03
CA THR A 44 5.84 -15.36 11.00
C THR A 44 4.76 -15.97 10.10
N ALA A 45 5.17 -16.39 8.90
CA ALA A 45 4.33 -17.07 7.91
C ALA A 45 3.01 -16.34 7.56
N THR A 46 2.99 -15.01 7.66
CA THR A 46 1.81 -14.19 7.41
C THR A 46 2.07 -13.13 6.33
N ALA A 47 1.05 -12.83 5.53
CA ALA A 47 1.07 -11.70 4.62
C ALA A 47 0.53 -10.45 5.34
N ILE A 48 1.23 -9.32 5.20
CA ILE A 48 0.83 -8.03 5.78
C ILE A 48 0.56 -7.07 4.60
N PRO A 49 -0.70 -6.94 4.15
CA PRO A 49 -1.02 -6.13 2.99
C PRO A 49 -0.80 -4.63 3.27
N MET A 50 0.02 -4.00 2.44
CA MET A 50 0.18 -2.55 2.36
C MET A 50 -0.24 -2.09 0.96
N ASP A 51 -1.53 -2.11 0.68
CA ASP A 51 -2.09 -1.92 -0.67
C ASP A 51 -3.13 -0.80 -0.77
N GLY A 52 -3.37 -0.07 0.33
CA GLY A 52 -4.36 0.99 0.39
C GLY A 52 -5.82 0.51 0.39
N GLY A 53 -6.07 -0.74 0.80
CA GLY A 53 -7.41 -1.34 0.90
C GLY A 53 -7.83 -2.13 -0.34
N TRP A 54 -6.87 -2.54 -1.18
CA TRP A 54 -7.16 -3.29 -2.41
C TRP A 54 -7.64 -4.71 -2.10
N THR A 55 -7.05 -5.41 -1.13
CA THR A 55 -7.44 -6.79 -0.80
C THR A 55 -8.76 -6.91 -0.02
N GLN A 56 -9.51 -5.82 0.19
CA GLN A 56 -10.77 -5.82 0.96
C GLN A 56 -12.02 -6.07 0.10
N HIS A 57 -11.87 -6.71 -1.07
CA HIS A 57 -12.96 -7.03 -2.00
C HIS A 57 -13.25 -8.53 -1.99
#